data_AF-A0A543ACR3-F1
#
_entry.id   AF-A0A543ACR3-F1
#
_cell.length_a   1.000
_cell.length_b   1.000
_cell.length_c   1.000
_cell.angle_alpha   90.00
_cell.angle_beta   90.00
_cell.angle_gamma   90.00
#
_symmetry.space_group_name_H-M   'P 1'
#
loop_
_entity.id
_entity.type
_entity.pdbx_description
1 polymer ?
#
loop_
_entity_poly.entity_id
_entity_poly.type
_entity_poly.pdbx_seq_one_letter_code
_entity_poly.pdbx_strand_id
1 'polypeptide(L)'
;MMGGHHAASGAAAWIAVTSTAPIAFGCYPGVSDIGVMTGTLVCAGAALLPDADHHNGTIANSLPPVTEGLTKLVGHLSGGHRNGTHSILGVLVFTALAWGAGTLSLETERFGSVLIGPGIMCVLLVAFAMDALKLTRRGVLWPWIAAVSLATIIAVFAPEEWWWMPFSVALGCTVHLLGDFLTTMGIPLFWPLANRPPRWITRNKWLPFDNMWTRGGNLALPILGDAGSIREWIVMTPITLYAVVGFGWALLSQMGFDVESRWDMLIASLTAMI
;
A
#
# COMPACT_ATOMS: atom_id res chain seq x y z
N MET A 1 11.01 6.14 0.87
CA MET A 1 10.62 6.81 -0.40
C MET A 1 9.74 8.01 -0.03
N MET A 2 9.21 8.79 -0.98
CA MET A 2 8.14 9.74 -0.66
C MET A 2 6.82 9.01 -0.38
N GLY A 3 6.00 9.52 0.56
CA GLY A 3 4.71 8.89 0.91
C GLY A 3 3.76 8.69 -0.28
N GLY A 4 3.64 9.68 -1.17
CA GLY A 4 2.82 9.54 -2.38
C GLY A 4 3.31 8.42 -3.32
N HIS A 5 4.62 8.17 -3.36
CA HIS A 5 5.19 7.06 -4.13
C HIS A 5 4.98 5.71 -3.45
N HIS A 6 5.00 5.64 -2.11
CA HIS A 6 4.60 4.43 -1.39
C HIS A 6 3.14 4.07 -1.68
N ALA A 7 2.23 5.06 -1.61
CA ALA A 7 0.82 4.87 -1.95
C ALA A 7 0.62 4.42 -3.40
N ALA A 8 1.30 5.07 -4.36
CA ALA A 8 1.25 4.68 -5.77
C ALA A 8 1.80 3.26 -6.00
N SER A 9 2.85 2.86 -5.28
CA SER A 9 3.42 1.51 -5.35
C SER A 9 2.45 0.47 -4.81
N GLY A 10 1.77 0.75 -3.68
CA GLY A 10 0.73 -0.11 -3.12
C GLY A 10 -0.44 -0.29 -4.09
N ALA A 11 -0.91 0.81 -4.69
CA ALA A 11 -1.93 0.78 -5.73
C ALA A 11 -1.51 -0.09 -6.92
N ALA A 12 -0.30 0.15 -7.46
CA ALA A 12 0.24 -0.60 -8.58
C ALA A 12 0.39 -2.10 -8.26
N ALA A 13 0.85 -2.44 -7.07
CA ALA A 13 1.02 -3.83 -6.66
C ALA A 13 -0.32 -4.58 -6.57
N TRP A 14 -1.36 -3.93 -6.05
CA TRP A 14 -2.70 -4.50 -6.02
C TRP A 14 -3.22 -4.78 -7.44
N ILE A 15 -3.18 -3.75 -8.31
CA ILE A 15 -3.53 -3.88 -9.73
C ILE A 15 -2.75 -5.04 -10.38
N ALA A 16 -1.44 -5.13 -10.13
CA ALA A 16 -0.60 -6.14 -10.75
C ALA A 16 -1.03 -7.57 -10.41
N VAL A 17 -1.48 -7.81 -9.18
CA VAL A 17 -1.87 -9.17 -8.75
C VAL A 17 -3.35 -9.47 -8.98
N THR A 18 -4.24 -8.48 -8.97
CA THR A 18 -5.70 -8.73 -9.02
C THR A 18 -6.39 -8.34 -10.32
N SER A 19 -5.84 -7.40 -11.10
CA SER A 19 -6.51 -6.90 -12.30
C SER A 19 -6.50 -7.94 -13.42
N THR A 20 -7.58 -7.95 -14.21
CA THR A 20 -7.71 -8.72 -15.46
C THR A 20 -7.12 -7.99 -16.67
N ALA A 21 -6.64 -6.77 -16.50
CA ALA A 21 -6.00 -6.02 -17.58
C ALA A 21 -4.83 -6.83 -18.17
N PRO A 22 -4.62 -6.84 -19.49
CA PRO A 22 -3.52 -7.59 -20.13
C PRO A 22 -2.11 -7.19 -19.66
N ILE A 23 -1.98 -6.02 -19.04
CA ILE A 23 -0.74 -5.51 -18.44
C ILE A 23 -0.51 -6.02 -17.00
N ALA A 24 -1.48 -6.69 -16.40
CA ALA A 24 -1.40 -7.24 -15.05
C ALA A 24 -0.93 -8.70 -15.06
N PHE A 25 -0.37 -9.16 -13.93
CA PHE A 25 0.02 -10.55 -13.75
C PHE A 25 -1.18 -11.44 -13.42
N GLY A 26 -2.23 -10.89 -12.79
CA GLY A 26 -3.47 -11.62 -12.48
C GLY A 26 -3.27 -12.84 -11.58
N CYS A 27 -2.22 -12.85 -10.75
CA CYS A 27 -1.82 -14.00 -9.94
C CYS A 27 -2.64 -14.20 -8.65
N TYR A 28 -3.58 -13.30 -8.36
CA TYR A 28 -4.57 -13.40 -7.29
C TYR A 28 -5.99 -13.31 -7.89
N PRO A 29 -6.46 -14.39 -8.53
CA PRO A 29 -7.73 -14.38 -9.26
C PRO A 29 -8.94 -14.38 -8.31
N GLY A 30 -10.12 -14.09 -8.85
CA GLY A 30 -11.39 -14.11 -8.11
C GLY A 30 -11.77 -12.80 -7.43
N VAL A 31 -11.01 -11.73 -7.69
CA VAL A 31 -11.34 -10.36 -7.27
C VAL A 31 -12.20 -9.72 -8.36
N SER A 32 -13.38 -9.18 -7.99
CA SER A 32 -14.26 -8.48 -8.92
C SER A 32 -13.65 -7.14 -9.36
N ASP A 33 -14.16 -6.52 -10.42
CA ASP A 33 -13.68 -5.19 -10.83
C ASP A 33 -13.86 -4.13 -9.73
N ILE A 34 -14.93 -4.22 -8.93
CA ILE A 34 -15.10 -3.40 -7.73
C ILE A 34 -14.03 -3.74 -6.69
N GLY A 35 -13.76 -5.03 -6.45
CA GLY A 35 -12.66 -5.47 -5.57
C GLY A 35 -11.30 -4.95 -6.04
N VAL A 36 -11.04 -4.90 -7.35
CA VAL A 36 -9.83 -4.33 -7.93
C VAL A 36 -9.73 -2.83 -7.60
N MET A 37 -10.79 -2.06 -7.87
CA MET A 37 -10.80 -0.62 -7.58
C MET A 37 -10.67 -0.31 -6.08
N THR A 38 -11.46 -0.98 -5.25
CA THR A 38 -11.51 -0.74 -3.81
C THR A 38 -10.24 -1.21 -3.12
N GLY A 39 -9.74 -2.40 -3.48
CA GLY A 39 -8.47 -2.91 -3.00
C GLY A 39 -7.28 -2.08 -3.47
N THR A 40 -7.36 -1.37 -4.62
CA THR A 40 -6.30 -0.43 -5.04
C THR A 40 -6.15 0.70 -4.02
N LEU A 41 -7.27 1.29 -3.57
CA LEU A 41 -7.28 2.35 -2.58
C LEU A 41 -6.84 1.86 -1.20
N VAL A 42 -7.33 0.69 -0.80
CA VAL A 42 -6.97 0.06 0.48
C VAL A 42 -5.48 -0.29 0.50
N CYS A 43 -4.94 -0.89 -0.55
CA CYS A 43 -3.53 -1.27 -0.65
C CYS A 43 -2.62 -0.04 -0.69
N ALA A 44 -3.04 1.02 -1.40
CA ALA A 44 -2.34 2.31 -1.39
C ALA A 44 -2.25 2.90 0.03
N GLY A 45 -3.34 2.83 0.80
CA GLY A 45 -3.37 3.24 2.19
C GLY A 45 -2.53 2.35 3.10
N ALA A 46 -2.60 1.03 2.89
CA ALA A 46 -1.85 0.05 3.66
C ALA A 46 -0.34 0.18 3.45
N ALA A 47 0.09 0.60 2.27
CA ALA A 47 1.48 0.94 2.01
C ALA A 47 1.98 2.09 2.90
N LEU A 48 1.13 2.83 3.60
CA LEU A 48 1.55 3.90 4.52
C LEU A 48 1.45 3.51 6.00
N LEU A 49 0.97 2.31 6.31
CA LEU A 49 0.97 1.80 7.69
C LEU A 49 2.38 1.78 8.30
N PRO A 50 3.46 1.41 7.58
CA PRO A 50 4.79 1.47 8.16
C PRO A 50 5.21 2.88 8.62
N ASP A 51 4.83 3.90 7.84
CA ASP A 51 5.08 5.33 8.14
C ASP A 51 4.15 5.91 9.22
N ALA A 52 3.14 5.15 9.66
CA ALA A 52 2.28 5.51 10.79
C ALA A 52 3.02 5.42 12.16
N ASP A 53 4.34 5.51 12.17
CA ASP A 53 5.21 5.64 13.34
C ASP A 53 5.78 7.06 13.51
N HIS A 54 5.53 7.96 12.55
CA HIS A 54 6.04 9.32 12.54
C HIS A 54 4.96 10.35 12.90
N HIS A 55 4.83 10.67 14.19
CA HIS A 55 3.83 11.62 14.70
C HIS A 55 3.97 13.07 14.19
N ASN A 56 5.13 13.44 13.62
CA ASN A 56 5.35 14.73 12.98
C ASN A 56 5.14 14.68 11.45
N GLY A 57 4.79 13.51 10.91
CA GLY A 57 4.56 13.29 9.50
C GLY A 57 3.19 13.76 9.04
N THR A 58 3.02 13.84 7.72
CA THR A 58 1.71 14.17 7.13
C THR A 58 0.65 13.13 7.50
N ILE A 59 1.04 11.85 7.61
CA ILE A 59 0.16 10.73 7.97
C ILE A 59 -0.49 10.88 9.34
N ALA A 60 0.18 11.54 10.30
CA ALA A 60 -0.42 11.85 11.59
C ALA A 60 -1.65 12.75 11.47
N ASN A 61 -1.79 13.48 10.35
CA ASN A 61 -2.87 14.42 10.08
C ASN A 61 -3.92 13.90 9.09
N SER A 62 -3.92 12.61 8.73
CA SER A 62 -4.87 12.06 7.75
C SER A 62 -6.29 11.89 8.28
N LEU A 63 -6.51 11.64 9.58
CA LEU A 63 -7.82 11.70 10.25
C LEU A 63 -7.67 12.27 11.67
N PRO A 64 -7.41 13.58 11.84
CA PRO A 64 -7.29 14.17 13.16
C PRO A 64 -8.63 14.07 13.92
N PRO A 65 -8.60 13.85 15.25
CA PRO A 65 -7.42 13.64 16.11
C PRO A 65 -6.96 12.18 16.21
N VAL A 66 -7.65 11.25 15.53
CA VAL A 66 -7.44 9.80 15.68
C VAL A 66 -6.04 9.38 15.21
N THR A 67 -5.62 9.84 14.02
CA THR A 67 -4.31 9.46 13.46
C THR A 67 -3.13 10.04 14.23
N GLU A 68 -3.30 11.19 14.89
CA GLU A 68 -2.24 11.77 15.72
C GLU A 68 -1.97 10.90 16.96
N GLY A 69 -3.03 10.45 17.64
CA GLY A 69 -2.92 9.52 18.76
C GLY A 69 -2.36 8.17 18.32
N LEU A 70 -2.87 7.63 17.20
CA LEU A 70 -2.42 6.36 16.65
C LEU A 70 -0.93 6.37 16.31
N THR A 71 -0.45 7.40 15.61
CA THR A 71 0.97 7.47 15.22
C THR A 71 1.91 7.64 16.40
N LYS A 72 1.50 8.35 17.46
CA LYS A 72 2.25 8.41 18.72
C LYS A 72 2.33 7.04 19.39
N LEU A 73 1.22 6.31 19.45
CA LEU A 73 1.17 4.97 20.04
C LEU A 73 2.02 3.98 19.25
N VAL A 74 1.82 3.90 17.93
CA VAL A 74 2.57 3.02 17.05
C VAL A 74 4.05 3.34 17.11
N GLY A 75 4.43 4.61 17.03
CA GLY A 75 5.83 5.05 17.16
C GLY A 75 6.44 4.68 18.51
N HIS A 76 5.67 4.72 19.60
CA HIS A 76 6.17 4.27 20.90
C HIS A 76 6.39 2.75 20.94
N LEU A 77 5.41 1.96 20.47
CA LEU A 77 5.45 0.50 20.47
C LEU A 77 6.50 -0.07 19.49
N SER A 78 6.74 0.61 18.38
CA SER A 78 7.70 0.19 17.35
C SER A 78 9.15 0.58 17.68
N GLY A 79 9.38 1.29 18.80
CA GLY A 79 10.71 1.79 19.16
C GLY A 79 11.14 3.05 18.41
N GLY A 80 10.20 3.80 17.83
CA GLY A 80 10.42 5.05 17.11
C GLY A 80 10.27 4.92 15.59
N HIS A 81 10.53 6.03 14.90
CA HIS A 81 10.43 6.09 13.45
C HIS A 81 11.45 5.16 12.76
N ARG A 82 11.01 4.39 11.77
CA ARG A 82 11.81 3.45 10.96
C ARG A 82 12.42 2.31 11.76
N ASN A 83 11.72 1.85 12.78
CA ASN A 83 12.09 0.67 13.55
C ASN A 83 11.08 -0.47 13.29
N GLY A 84 10.31 -0.88 14.29
CA GLY A 84 9.50 -2.11 14.21
C GLY A 84 8.48 -2.13 13.08
N THR A 85 7.87 -1.00 12.73
CA THR A 85 6.91 -0.93 11.61
C THR A 85 7.53 -1.17 10.24
N HIS A 86 8.83 -0.93 10.09
CA HIS A 86 9.60 -1.10 8.85
C HIS A 86 10.34 -2.45 8.79
N SER A 87 9.88 -3.43 9.57
CA SER A 87 10.47 -4.77 9.64
C SER A 87 9.48 -5.83 9.19
N ILE A 88 9.96 -7.06 8.95
CA ILE A 88 9.08 -8.20 8.65
C ILE A 88 8.06 -8.40 9.78
N LEU A 89 8.49 -8.21 11.04
CA LEU A 89 7.59 -8.29 12.19
C LEU A 89 6.47 -7.24 12.10
N GLY A 90 6.77 -6.02 11.67
CA GLY A 90 5.78 -4.97 11.43
C GLY A 90 4.73 -5.38 10.40
N VAL A 91 5.16 -5.92 9.26
CA VAL A 91 4.25 -6.45 8.21
C VAL A 91 3.34 -7.54 8.79
N LEU A 92 3.90 -8.49 9.54
CA LEU A 92 3.14 -9.58 10.16
C LEU A 92 2.12 -9.06 11.17
N VAL A 93 2.49 -8.08 12.00
CA VAL A 93 1.59 -7.48 12.99
C VAL A 93 0.46 -6.72 12.31
N PHE A 94 0.74 -5.87 11.31
CA PHE A 94 -0.33 -5.17 10.58
C PHE A 94 -1.26 -6.13 9.85
N THR A 95 -0.72 -7.20 9.26
CA THR A 95 -1.51 -8.26 8.63
C THR A 95 -2.40 -8.98 9.65
N ALA A 96 -1.87 -9.29 10.83
CA ALA A 96 -2.63 -9.94 11.91
C ALA A 96 -3.71 -9.01 12.48
N LEU A 97 -3.44 -7.71 12.61
CA LEU A 97 -4.45 -6.71 12.98
C LEU A 97 -5.55 -6.62 11.94
N ALA A 98 -5.20 -6.65 10.65
CA ALA A 98 -6.17 -6.65 9.56
C ALA A 98 -7.04 -7.92 9.56
N TRP A 99 -6.43 -9.08 9.80
CA TRP A 99 -7.14 -10.35 9.98
C TRP A 99 -8.09 -10.30 11.19
N GLY A 100 -7.61 -9.82 12.34
CA GLY A 100 -8.41 -9.68 13.55
C GLY A 100 -9.58 -8.71 13.35
N ALA A 101 -9.35 -7.58 12.69
CA ALA A 101 -10.42 -6.65 12.31
C ALA A 101 -11.48 -7.35 11.45
N GLY A 102 -11.08 -8.22 10.51
CA GLY A 102 -11.96 -9.06 9.70
C GLY A 102 -12.95 -9.93 10.48
N THR A 103 -12.68 -10.22 11.75
CA THR A 103 -13.56 -11.03 12.60
C THR A 103 -14.60 -10.20 13.37
N LEU A 104 -14.49 -8.87 13.36
CA LEU A 104 -15.39 -7.98 14.08
C LEU A 104 -16.64 -7.71 13.25
N SER A 105 -17.75 -8.35 13.64
CA SER A 105 -19.07 -8.16 13.04
C SER A 105 -20.09 -7.66 14.07
N LEU A 106 -21.14 -7.02 13.58
CA LEU A 106 -22.37 -6.74 14.33
C LEU A 106 -23.53 -7.41 13.63
N GLU A 107 -24.30 -8.20 14.37
CA GLU A 107 -25.56 -8.75 13.88
C GLU A 107 -26.65 -7.68 13.90
N THR A 108 -27.33 -7.50 12.78
CA THR A 108 -28.42 -6.54 12.63
C THR A 108 -29.66 -7.23 12.09
N GLU A 109 -30.83 -6.85 12.58
CA GLU A 109 -32.10 -7.43 12.13
C GLU A 109 -32.38 -7.16 10.64
N ARG A 110 -31.87 -6.04 10.11
CA ARG A 110 -32.15 -5.58 8.75
C ARG A 110 -31.13 -6.04 7.72
N PHE A 111 -29.86 -6.15 8.09
CA PHE A 111 -28.76 -6.40 7.16
C PHE A 111 -27.97 -7.67 7.49
N GLY A 112 -28.37 -8.43 8.51
CA GLY A 112 -27.63 -9.58 8.99
C GLY A 112 -26.30 -9.17 9.61
N SER A 113 -25.29 -10.01 9.41
CA SER A 113 -23.94 -9.80 9.92
C SER A 113 -23.18 -8.72 9.15
N VAL A 114 -22.91 -7.59 9.80
CA VAL A 114 -22.18 -6.45 9.20
C VAL A 114 -20.76 -6.42 9.72
N LEU A 115 -19.77 -6.55 8.83
CA LEU A 115 -18.34 -6.53 9.17
C LEU A 115 -17.85 -5.10 9.49
N ILE A 116 -17.98 -4.70 10.75
CA ILE A 116 -17.59 -3.36 11.21
C ILE A 116 -16.08 -3.15 11.25
N GLY A 117 -15.29 -4.19 11.54
CA GLY A 117 -13.83 -4.08 11.64
C GLY A 117 -13.16 -3.71 10.31
N PRO A 118 -13.44 -4.43 9.21
CA PRO A 118 -12.99 -4.04 7.88
C PRO A 118 -13.48 -2.65 7.48
N GLY A 119 -14.72 -2.28 7.83
CA GLY A 119 -15.25 -0.94 7.57
C GLY A 119 -14.42 0.17 8.24
N ILE A 120 -14.10 0.03 9.54
CA ILE A 120 -13.25 0.98 10.27
C ILE A 120 -11.86 1.05 9.66
N MET A 121 -11.28 -0.10 9.32
CA MET A 121 -9.95 -0.16 8.72
C MET A 121 -9.95 0.46 7.32
N CYS A 122 -11.00 0.24 6.52
CA CYS A 122 -11.19 0.85 5.22
C CYS A 122 -11.19 2.38 5.32
N VAL A 123 -11.93 2.96 6.27
CA VAL A 123 -11.91 4.41 6.52
C VAL A 123 -10.49 4.91 6.79
N LEU A 124 -9.75 4.24 7.67
CA LEU A 124 -8.38 4.63 8.01
C LEU A 124 -7.43 4.56 6.80
N LEU A 125 -7.45 3.43 6.08
CA LEU A 125 -6.55 3.20 4.95
C LEU A 125 -6.88 4.10 3.76
N VAL A 126 -8.16 4.31 3.45
CA VAL A 126 -8.58 5.27 2.44
C VAL A 126 -8.12 6.68 2.82
N ALA A 127 -8.22 7.08 4.09
CA ALA A 127 -7.75 8.39 4.51
C ALA A 127 -6.23 8.55 4.32
N PHE A 128 -5.44 7.53 4.64
CA PHE A 128 -4.00 7.50 4.36
C PHE A 128 -3.70 7.65 2.87
N ALA A 129 -4.38 6.88 2.01
CA ALA A 129 -4.23 6.99 0.57
C ALA A 129 -4.57 8.40 0.06
N MET A 130 -5.71 8.95 0.48
CA MET A 130 -6.18 10.27 0.04
C MET A 130 -5.26 11.41 0.48
N ASP A 131 -4.71 11.35 1.70
CA ASP A 131 -3.76 12.36 2.19
C ASP A 131 -2.44 12.30 1.41
N ALA A 132 -1.86 11.10 1.23
CA ALA A 132 -0.59 10.94 0.54
C ALA A 132 -0.66 11.27 -0.95
N LEU A 133 -1.78 10.98 -1.59
CA LEU A 133 -2.07 11.34 -2.98
C LEU A 133 -2.59 12.78 -3.14
N LYS A 134 -2.75 13.52 -2.02
CA LYS A 134 -3.24 14.91 -1.99
C LYS A 134 -4.62 15.08 -2.63
N LEU A 135 -5.49 14.08 -2.47
CA LEU A 135 -6.85 14.05 -3.02
C LEU A 135 -7.88 14.71 -2.09
N THR A 136 -7.52 14.96 -0.83
CA THR A 136 -8.37 15.66 0.14
C THR A 136 -7.75 16.97 0.61
N ARG A 137 -8.61 17.90 1.07
CA ARG A 137 -8.16 19.14 1.71
C ARG A 137 -7.66 18.84 3.11
N ARG A 138 -6.62 19.55 3.53
CA ARG A 138 -6.12 19.49 4.92
C ARG A 138 -7.14 20.06 5.90
N GLY A 139 -7.06 19.61 7.15
CA GLY A 139 -7.93 20.00 8.25
C GLY A 139 -8.64 18.79 8.85
N VAL A 140 -9.57 19.03 9.77
CA VAL A 140 -10.28 17.95 10.46
C VAL A 140 -11.43 17.43 9.59
N LEU A 141 -12.28 18.31 9.08
CA LEU A 141 -13.56 17.92 8.48
C LEU A 141 -13.42 17.15 7.15
N TRP A 142 -12.60 17.64 6.23
CA TRP A 142 -12.54 17.12 4.86
C TRP A 142 -12.01 15.69 4.73
N PRO A 143 -10.93 15.30 5.44
CA PRO A 143 -10.47 13.91 5.39
C PRO A 143 -11.51 12.93 5.94
N TRP A 144 -12.21 13.28 7.02
CA TRP A 144 -13.31 12.48 7.56
C TRP A 144 -14.46 12.32 6.56
N ILE A 145 -14.94 13.41 5.98
CA ILE A 145 -16.02 13.35 4.97
C ILE A 145 -15.60 12.45 3.82
N ALA A 146 -14.40 12.65 3.28
CA ALA A 146 -13.94 11.92 2.10
C ALA A 146 -13.77 10.42 2.39
N ALA A 147 -13.07 10.07 3.47
CA ALA A 147 -12.80 8.69 3.83
C ALA A 147 -14.05 7.92 4.25
N VAL A 148 -14.93 8.52 5.06
CA VAL A 148 -16.20 7.90 5.47
C VAL A 148 -17.13 7.73 4.29
N SER A 149 -17.26 8.75 3.42
CA SER A 149 -18.14 8.65 2.24
C SER A 149 -17.67 7.52 1.32
N LEU A 150 -16.37 7.46 1.03
CA LEU A 150 -15.83 6.43 0.14
C LEU A 150 -15.91 5.04 0.78
N ALA A 151 -15.54 4.89 2.05
CA ALA A 151 -15.69 3.61 2.75
C ALA A 151 -17.16 3.15 2.85
N THR A 152 -18.10 4.08 3.00
CA THR A 152 -19.55 3.77 3.00
C THR A 152 -19.99 3.30 1.62
N ILE A 153 -19.56 3.95 0.54
CA ILE A 153 -19.83 3.49 -0.84
C ILE A 153 -19.28 2.07 -1.02
N ILE A 154 -18.04 1.81 -0.61
CA ILE A 154 -17.42 0.48 -0.68
C ILE A 154 -18.24 -0.54 0.09
N ALA A 155 -18.62 -0.24 1.34
CA ALA A 155 -19.39 -1.16 2.18
C ALA A 155 -20.79 -1.46 1.65
N VAL A 156 -21.44 -0.49 0.99
CA VAL A 156 -22.80 -0.67 0.45
C VAL A 156 -22.79 -1.42 -0.88
N PHE A 157 -21.84 -1.12 -1.76
CA PHE A 157 -21.81 -1.68 -3.11
C PHE A 157 -20.90 -2.90 -3.26
N ALA A 158 -20.02 -3.16 -2.28
CA ALA A 158 -19.10 -4.28 -2.25
C ALA A 158 -19.02 -4.93 -0.84
N PRO A 159 -20.17 -5.29 -0.21
CA PRO A 159 -20.19 -5.82 1.16
C PRO A 159 -19.46 -7.17 1.30
N GLU A 160 -19.27 -7.91 0.21
CA GLU A 160 -18.61 -9.23 0.21
C GLU A 160 -17.09 -9.13 0.00
N GLU A 161 -16.54 -7.94 -0.30
CA GLU A 161 -15.14 -7.76 -0.74
C GLU A 161 -14.14 -7.67 0.43
N TRP A 162 -14.51 -8.06 1.66
CA TRP A 162 -13.62 -7.89 2.81
C TRP A 162 -12.59 -9.01 3.00
N TRP A 163 -12.79 -10.15 2.35
CA TRP A 163 -11.96 -11.36 2.55
C TRP A 163 -10.49 -11.16 2.16
N TRP A 164 -10.22 -10.31 1.16
CA TRP A 164 -8.87 -10.03 0.68
C TRP A 164 -8.14 -8.96 1.50
N MET A 165 -8.79 -8.33 2.47
CA MET A 165 -8.25 -7.19 3.19
C MET A 165 -6.94 -7.48 3.95
N PRO A 166 -6.77 -8.62 4.65
CA PRO A 166 -5.48 -8.95 5.25
C PRO A 166 -4.35 -9.10 4.22
N PHE A 167 -4.66 -9.66 3.05
CA PHE A 167 -3.71 -9.78 1.95
C PHE A 167 -3.33 -8.42 1.36
N SER A 168 -4.31 -7.53 1.15
CA SER A 168 -4.07 -6.14 0.70
C SER A 168 -3.17 -5.39 1.68
N VAL A 169 -3.39 -5.55 2.99
CA VAL A 169 -2.54 -4.94 4.02
C VAL A 169 -1.11 -5.50 3.99
N ALA A 170 -0.97 -6.83 3.89
CA ALA A 170 0.32 -7.49 3.79
C ALA A 170 1.09 -7.02 2.54
N LEU A 171 0.41 -6.95 1.39
CA LEU A 171 0.99 -6.54 0.12
C LEU A 171 1.45 -5.08 0.16
N GLY A 172 0.59 -4.16 0.62
CA GLY A 172 0.92 -2.74 0.73
C GLY A 172 2.13 -2.51 1.64
N CYS A 173 2.12 -3.08 2.84
CA CYS A 173 3.25 -2.98 3.77
C CYS A 173 4.53 -3.59 3.18
N THR A 174 4.43 -4.74 2.49
CA THR A 174 5.59 -5.37 1.86
C THR A 174 6.20 -4.48 0.79
N VAL A 175 5.37 -3.89 -0.08
CA VAL A 175 5.84 -3.01 -1.15
C VAL A 175 6.39 -1.70 -0.60
N HIS A 176 5.88 -1.20 0.53
CA HIS A 176 6.53 -0.11 1.27
C HIS A 176 7.97 -0.48 1.66
N LEU A 177 8.15 -1.63 2.33
CA LEU A 177 9.47 -2.11 2.75
C LEU A 177 10.39 -2.32 1.55
N LEU A 178 9.89 -2.86 0.44
CA LEU A 178 10.67 -3.01 -0.79
C LEU A 178 11.10 -1.64 -1.35
N GLY A 179 10.20 -0.65 -1.36
CA GLY A 179 10.51 0.71 -1.76
C GLY A 179 11.62 1.32 -0.91
N ASP A 180 11.53 1.20 0.42
CA ASP A 180 12.55 1.71 1.34
C ASP A 180 13.87 0.94 1.27
N PHE A 181 13.82 -0.37 1.10
CA PHE A 181 14.99 -1.22 0.84
C PHE A 181 15.75 -0.75 -0.40
N LEU A 182 15.04 -0.29 -1.43
CA LEU A 182 15.65 0.22 -2.66
C LEU A 182 16.23 1.64 -2.54
N THR A 183 16.03 2.32 -1.40
CA THR A 183 16.62 3.65 -1.12
C THR A 183 17.94 3.56 -0.34
N THR A 184 18.63 4.68 -0.20
CA THR A 184 19.87 4.81 0.60
C THR A 184 19.68 4.58 2.10
N MET A 185 18.46 4.77 2.63
CA MET A 185 18.17 4.61 4.06
C MET A 185 17.97 3.15 4.47
N GLY A 186 17.47 2.32 3.55
CA GLY A 186 17.19 0.91 3.77
C GLY A 186 16.11 0.66 4.83
N ILE A 187 16.01 -0.61 5.25
CA ILE A 187 15.05 -1.07 6.25
C ILE A 187 15.71 -1.89 7.37
N PRO A 188 15.19 -1.81 8.61
CA PRO A 188 15.62 -2.65 9.72
C PRO A 188 14.96 -4.05 9.66
N LEU A 189 15.22 -4.82 8.59
CA LEU A 189 14.45 -6.01 8.21
C LEU A 189 14.11 -6.99 9.36
N PHE A 190 15.05 -7.22 10.29
CA PHE A 190 14.93 -8.18 11.39
C PHE A 190 14.73 -7.54 12.77
N TRP A 191 14.33 -6.27 12.85
CA TRP A 191 13.99 -5.64 14.13
C TRP A 191 13.03 -6.53 14.95
N PRO A 192 13.23 -6.68 16.28
CA PRO A 192 14.20 -5.98 17.15
C PRO A 192 15.58 -6.66 17.22
N LEU A 193 15.83 -7.71 16.44
CA LEU A 193 17.13 -8.36 16.38
C LEU A 193 18.15 -7.46 15.70
N ALA A 194 19.43 -7.69 15.99
CA ALA A 194 20.51 -6.88 15.43
C ALA A 194 20.58 -7.03 13.90
N ASN A 195 20.30 -5.94 13.19
CA ASN A 195 20.51 -5.84 11.74
C ASN A 195 22.01 -5.62 11.47
N ARG A 196 22.81 -6.66 11.67
CA ARG A 196 24.24 -6.63 11.32
C ARG A 196 24.48 -7.52 10.10
N PRO A 197 25.41 -7.15 9.21
CA PRO A 197 25.80 -8.05 8.14
C PRO A 197 26.30 -9.37 8.74
N PRO A 198 25.82 -10.51 8.24
CA PRO A 198 26.35 -11.81 8.63
C PRO A 198 27.88 -11.84 8.54
N ARG A 199 28.55 -12.46 9.53
CA ARG A 199 30.01 -12.48 9.60
C ARG A 199 30.68 -13.02 8.33
N TRP A 200 30.04 -13.95 7.63
CA TRP A 200 30.54 -14.52 6.38
C TRP A 200 30.51 -13.52 5.21
N ILE A 201 29.56 -12.58 5.17
CA ILE A 201 29.54 -11.48 4.18
C ILE A 201 30.66 -10.49 4.50
N THR A 202 30.79 -10.07 5.77
CA THR A 202 31.84 -9.11 6.16
C THR A 202 33.26 -9.64 5.95
N ARG A 203 33.45 -10.97 5.97
CA ARG A 203 34.76 -11.61 5.74
C ARG A 203 35.09 -11.74 4.25
N ASN A 204 34.08 -11.81 3.39
CA ASN A 204 34.24 -12.07 1.95
C ASN A 204 33.90 -10.82 1.15
N LYS A 205 34.80 -9.83 1.13
CA LYS A 205 34.62 -8.54 0.43
C LYS A 205 34.51 -8.63 -1.10
N TRP A 206 34.72 -9.81 -1.69
CA TRP A 206 34.49 -10.03 -3.11
C TRP A 206 33.03 -10.37 -3.44
N LEU A 207 32.18 -10.62 -2.43
CA LEU A 207 30.76 -10.85 -2.65
C LEU A 207 30.08 -9.54 -3.05
N PRO A 208 29.14 -9.55 -4.01
CA PRO A 208 28.45 -8.34 -4.48
C PRO A 208 27.46 -7.75 -3.46
N PHE A 209 27.46 -8.26 -2.23
CA PHE A 209 26.51 -7.93 -1.16
C PHE A 209 27.15 -7.19 0.01
N ASP A 210 28.46 -6.90 -0.05
CA ASP A 210 29.21 -6.27 1.05
C ASP A 210 28.78 -4.82 1.33
N ASN A 211 28.12 -4.18 0.36
CA ASN A 211 27.59 -2.83 0.42
C ASN A 211 26.08 -2.74 0.75
N MET A 212 25.42 -3.87 1.03
CA MET A 212 23.98 -3.91 1.29
C MET A 212 23.57 -3.45 2.69
N TRP A 213 24.53 -3.16 3.58
CA TRP A 213 24.24 -2.66 4.92
C TRP A 213 24.63 -1.19 5.05
N THR A 214 23.70 -0.36 5.51
CA THR A 214 23.99 1.03 5.88
C THR A 214 24.87 1.08 7.12
N ARG A 215 25.47 2.24 7.39
CA ARG A 215 26.25 2.46 8.63
C ARG A 215 25.42 2.23 9.90
N GLY A 216 24.10 2.41 9.84
CA GLY A 216 23.17 2.16 10.94
C GLY A 216 22.74 0.69 11.09
N GLY A 217 23.17 -0.18 10.17
CA GLY A 217 22.81 -1.61 10.15
C GLY A 217 21.57 -1.94 9.31
N ASN A 218 20.89 -0.96 8.72
CA ASN A 218 19.74 -1.25 7.86
C ASN A 218 20.18 -1.96 6.58
N LEU A 219 19.32 -2.85 6.07
CA LEU A 219 19.52 -3.49 4.79
C LEU A 219 19.04 -2.55 3.67
N ALA A 220 19.88 -2.29 2.68
CA ALA A 220 19.62 -1.37 1.58
C ALA A 220 20.24 -1.89 0.27
N LEU A 221 19.55 -1.65 -0.85
CA LEU A 221 20.05 -1.83 -2.20
C LEU A 221 19.72 -0.56 -2.98
N PRO A 222 20.56 0.50 -2.89
CA PRO A 222 20.17 1.88 -3.17
C PRO A 222 20.08 2.22 -4.68
N ILE A 223 19.27 1.46 -5.42
CA ILE A 223 19.01 1.62 -6.84
C ILE A 223 18.19 2.89 -7.09
N LEU A 224 17.20 3.18 -6.22
CA LEU A 224 16.37 4.40 -6.30
C LEU A 224 17.11 5.64 -5.79
N GLY A 225 18.17 5.48 -5.00
CA GLY A 225 18.90 6.60 -4.40
C GLY A 225 18.16 7.18 -3.19
N ASP A 226 18.27 8.51 -3.03
CA ASP A 226 17.65 9.23 -1.91
C ASP A 226 16.16 9.49 -2.15
N ALA A 227 15.42 9.61 -1.05
CA ALA A 227 13.99 9.93 -1.08
C ALA A 227 13.73 11.28 -1.77
N GLY A 228 12.85 11.30 -2.77
CA GLY A 228 12.51 12.47 -3.58
C GLY A 228 13.53 12.81 -4.67
N SER A 229 14.54 11.96 -4.89
CA SER A 229 15.53 12.17 -5.95
C SER A 229 14.93 11.99 -7.35
N ILE A 230 15.62 12.51 -8.38
CA ILE A 230 15.20 12.35 -9.79
C ILE A 230 15.09 10.86 -10.17
N ARG A 231 15.96 10.00 -9.63
CA ARG A 231 15.93 8.56 -9.89
C ARG A 231 14.64 7.92 -9.39
N GLU A 232 14.21 8.28 -8.19
CA GLU A 232 12.91 7.87 -7.65
C GLU A 232 11.78 8.32 -8.57
N TRP A 233 11.75 9.58 -8.99
CA TRP A 233 10.72 10.08 -9.90
C TRP A 233 10.68 9.36 -11.25
N ILE A 234 11.84 9.07 -11.84
CA ILE A 234 11.93 8.33 -13.12
C ILE A 234 11.28 6.94 -12.99
N VAL A 235 11.52 6.23 -11.88
CA VAL A 235 10.95 4.90 -11.66
C VAL A 235 9.49 4.95 -11.23
N MET A 236 9.12 5.92 -10.40
CA MET A 236 7.78 6.01 -9.83
C MET A 236 6.73 6.56 -10.79
N THR A 237 7.14 7.33 -11.81
CA THR A 237 6.23 7.83 -12.84
C THR A 237 5.53 6.70 -13.62
N PRO A 238 6.24 5.73 -14.23
CA PRO A 238 5.59 4.61 -14.94
C PRO A 238 4.80 3.70 -14.00
N ILE A 239 5.25 3.51 -12.74
CA ILE A 239 4.48 2.75 -11.73
C ILE A 239 3.15 3.43 -11.41
N THR A 240 3.16 4.76 -11.28
CA THR A 240 1.94 5.54 -11.05
C THR A 240 1.01 5.47 -12.26
N LEU A 241 1.55 5.60 -13.47
CA LEU A 241 0.77 5.46 -14.70
C LEU A 241 0.14 4.06 -14.81
N TYR A 242 0.91 3.02 -14.48
CA TYR A 242 0.43 1.64 -14.44
C TYR A 242 -0.77 1.47 -13.50
N ALA A 243 -0.69 2.01 -12.28
CA ALA A 243 -1.81 1.97 -11.33
C ALA A 243 -3.05 2.68 -11.87
N VAL A 244 -2.88 3.86 -12.50
CA VAL A 244 -3.99 4.62 -13.10
C VAL A 244 -4.64 3.86 -14.25
N VAL A 245 -3.84 3.28 -15.16
CA VAL A 245 -4.35 2.52 -16.30
C VAL A 245 -5.10 1.27 -15.84
N GLY A 246 -4.54 0.51 -14.88
CA GLY A 246 -5.20 -0.69 -14.36
C GLY A 246 -6.47 -0.38 -13.55
N PHE A 247 -6.49 0.72 -12.80
CA PHE A 247 -7.71 1.20 -12.16
C PHE A 247 -8.78 1.60 -13.18
N GLY A 248 -8.37 2.34 -14.22
CA GLY A 248 -9.26 2.73 -15.32
C GLY A 248 -9.82 1.53 -16.09
N TRP A 249 -9.02 0.48 -16.29
CA TRP A 249 -9.47 -0.78 -16.87
C TRP A 249 -10.61 -1.39 -16.06
N ALA A 250 -10.39 -1.59 -14.75
CA ALA A 250 -11.42 -2.16 -13.87
C ALA A 250 -12.68 -1.29 -13.83
N LEU A 251 -12.53 0.03 -13.79
CA LEU A 251 -13.67 0.95 -13.83
C LEU A 251 -14.49 0.82 -15.12
N LEU A 252 -13.83 0.81 -16.28
CA LEU A 252 -14.51 0.71 -17.56
C LEU A 252 -15.17 -0.66 -17.74
N SER A 253 -14.49 -1.73 -17.33
CA SER A 253 -15.04 -3.08 -17.32
C SER A 253 -16.29 -3.16 -16.44
N GLN A 254 -16.24 -2.61 -15.22
CA GLN A 254 -17.38 -2.55 -14.29
C GLN A 254 -18.57 -1.76 -14.87
N MET A 255 -18.30 -0.76 -15.72
CA MET A 255 -19.33 0.01 -16.42
C MET A 255 -19.91 -0.72 -17.64
N GLY A 256 -19.43 -1.92 -17.96
CA GLY A 256 -19.89 -2.73 -19.10
C GLY A 256 -19.27 -2.34 -20.44
N PHE A 257 -18.16 -1.57 -20.44
CA PHE A 257 -17.42 -1.32 -21.67
C PHE A 257 -16.59 -2.55 -22.07
N ASP A 258 -16.59 -2.86 -23.37
CA ASP A 258 -15.75 -3.90 -23.96
C ASP A 258 -14.29 -3.44 -24.08
N VAL A 259 -13.59 -3.41 -22.94
CA VAL A 259 -12.19 -2.96 -22.85
C VAL A 259 -11.22 -3.92 -23.53
N GLU A 260 -11.52 -5.22 -23.52
CA GLU A 260 -10.68 -6.27 -24.10
C GLU A 260 -10.62 -6.16 -25.63
N SER A 261 -11.76 -6.08 -26.30
CA SER A 261 -11.77 -5.92 -27.76
C SER A 261 -11.09 -4.62 -28.19
N ARG A 262 -11.23 -3.54 -27.41
CA ARG A 262 -10.56 -2.26 -27.71
C ARG A 262 -9.05 -2.35 -27.56
N TRP A 263 -8.58 -3.10 -26.57
CA TRP A 263 -7.15 -3.39 -26.42
C TRP A 263 -6.61 -4.19 -27.60
N ASP A 264 -7.31 -5.25 -28.01
CA ASP A 264 -6.89 -6.09 -29.14
C ASP A 264 -6.82 -5.30 -30.44
N MET A 265 -7.81 -4.43 -30.69
CA MET A 265 -7.79 -3.51 -31.82
C MET A 265 -6.58 -2.56 -31.79
N LEU A 266 -6.24 -2.03 -30.62
CA LEU A 266 -5.10 -1.14 -30.45
C LEU A 266 -3.78 -1.88 -30.74
N ILE A 267 -3.59 -3.06 -30.16
CA ILE A 267 -2.39 -3.88 -30.38
C ILE A 267 -2.26 -4.30 -31.84
N ALA A 268 -3.36 -4.70 -32.49
CA ALA A 268 -3.37 -5.01 -33.91
C ALA A 268 -2.96 -3.81 -34.77
N SER A 269 -3.45 -2.62 -34.44
CA SER A 269 -3.11 -1.37 -35.17
C SER A 269 -1.64 -1.01 -35.01
N LEU A 270 -1.10 -1.10 -33.79
CA LEU A 270 0.31 -0.82 -33.53
C LEU A 270 1.24 -1.83 -34.21
N THR A 271 0.86 -3.11 -34.20
CA THR A 271 1.62 -4.18 -34.86
C THR A 271 1.67 -3.99 -36.37
N ALA A 272 0.59 -3.47 -36.98
CA ALA A 272 0.55 -3.17 -38.41
C ALA A 272 1.41 -1.96 -38.83
N MET A 273 1.84 -1.12 -37.88
CA MET A 273 2.67 0.07 -38.14
C MET A 273 4.18 -0.19 -38.06
N ILE A 274 4.60 -1.35 -37.54
CA ILE A 274 6.01 -1.78 -37.38
C ILE A 274 6.39 -2.69 -38.54
#